data_AF-A0A0D0CJJ8-F1
#
_entry.id   AF-A0A0D0CJJ8-F1
#
_cell.length_a   1.000
_cell.length_b   1.000
_cell.length_c   1.000
_cell.angle_alpha   90.00
_cell.angle_beta   90.00
_cell.angle_gamma   90.00
#
_symmetry.space_group_name_H-M   'P 1'
#
loop_
_entity.id
_entity.type
_entity.pdbx_description
1 polymer ?
#
loop_
_entity_poly.entity_id
_entity_poly.type
_entity_poly.pdbx_seq_one_letter_code
_entity_poly.pdbx_strand_id
1 'polypeptide(L)'
;RPFNQTQIPVHHLGSMIHECPSCHALHWRAKRHTNSSEIHPTYGQCCKFGKINILYLEMFLENYDISKEFRHNMRQYNNVLAMMSVGGQVDNSVNNGHGPYVYKIHGEVYHRMGSLLPAGDDAPVFGQLYIYDP
;
A
#
# COMPACT_ATOMS: atom_id res chain seq x y z
N ARG A 1 5.75 29.54 -12.68
CA ARG A 1 4.41 29.90 -13.21
C ARG A 1 3.37 29.13 -12.40
N PRO A 2 2.40 29.77 -11.74
CA PRO A 2 1.35 29.04 -11.05
C PRO A 2 0.51 28.26 -12.06
N PHE A 3 0.24 27.00 -11.76
CA PHE A 3 -0.60 26.13 -12.57
C PHE A 3 -2.03 26.67 -12.58
N ASN A 4 -2.52 27.10 -13.74
CA ASN A 4 -3.88 27.61 -13.88
C ASN A 4 -4.84 26.46 -14.22
N GLN A 5 -5.47 25.90 -13.20
CA GLN A 5 -6.37 24.75 -13.31
C GLN A 5 -7.61 25.02 -14.18
N THR A 6 -7.97 26.29 -14.42
CA THR A 6 -9.12 26.67 -15.26
C THR A 6 -8.88 26.52 -16.77
N GLN A 7 -7.63 26.30 -17.21
CA GLN A 7 -7.28 26.14 -18.63
C GLN A 7 -7.18 24.67 -19.08
N ILE A 8 -7.47 23.71 -18.21
CA ILE A 8 -7.35 22.29 -18.54
C ILE A 8 -8.73 21.75 -18.91
N PRO A 9 -8.96 21.34 -20.17
CA PRO A 9 -10.22 20.74 -20.55
C PRO A 9 -10.45 19.45 -19.75
N VAL A 10 -11.62 19.35 -19.12
CA VAL A 10 -12.00 18.15 -18.34
C VAL A 10 -12.25 17.00 -19.31
N HIS A 11 -11.47 15.92 -19.16
CA HIS A 11 -11.65 14.71 -19.95
C HIS A 11 -12.64 13.76 -19.25
N HIS A 12 -13.84 13.63 -19.82
CA HIS A 12 -14.89 12.74 -19.29
C HIS A 12 -14.76 11.34 -19.90
N LEU A 13 -14.54 10.33 -19.05
CA LEU A 13 -14.43 8.92 -19.45
C LEU A 13 -15.77 8.15 -19.45
N GLY A 14 -16.89 8.86 -19.21
CA GLY A 14 -18.20 8.27 -19.00
C GLY A 14 -18.36 7.62 -17.61
N SER A 15 -19.37 6.77 -17.47
CA SER A 15 -19.68 6.07 -16.21
C SER A 15 -18.77 4.87 -15.98
N MET A 16 -18.44 4.62 -14.71
CA MET A 16 -17.64 3.48 -14.29
C MET A 16 -18.55 2.24 -14.09
N ILE A 17 -18.94 1.61 -15.20
CA ILE A 17 -19.91 0.51 -15.21
C ILE A 17 -19.37 -0.81 -15.78
N HIS A 18 -18.13 -0.83 -16.27
CA HIS A 18 -17.58 -2.03 -16.89
C HIS A 18 -16.92 -2.91 -15.83
N GLU A 19 -17.47 -4.11 -15.66
CA GLU A 19 -17.06 -5.04 -14.62
C GLU A 19 -15.82 -5.85 -15.03
N CYS A 20 -14.89 -6.04 -14.08
CA CYS A 20 -13.75 -6.91 -14.25
C CYS A 20 -14.19 -8.39 -14.22
N PRO A 21 -13.88 -9.20 -15.24
CA PRO A 21 -14.29 -10.61 -15.26
C PRO A 21 -13.71 -11.48 -14.13
N SER A 22 -12.62 -11.03 -13.50
CA SER A 22 -11.90 -11.83 -12.49
C SER A 22 -12.24 -11.46 -11.05
N CYS A 23 -12.50 -10.18 -10.76
CA CYS A 23 -12.74 -9.71 -9.39
C CYS A 23 -13.95 -8.78 -9.25
N HIS A 24 -14.76 -8.64 -10.29
CA HIS A 24 -16.01 -7.89 -10.29
C HIS A 24 -15.89 -6.38 -9.98
N ALA A 25 -14.66 -5.85 -9.93
CA ALA A 25 -14.42 -4.42 -9.75
C ALA A 25 -14.94 -3.62 -10.97
N LEU A 26 -15.57 -2.47 -10.71
CA LEU A 26 -16.06 -1.57 -11.74
C LEU A 26 -14.93 -0.70 -12.31
N HIS A 27 -14.96 -0.50 -13.63
CA HIS A 27 -13.97 0.28 -14.37
C HIS A 27 -14.63 1.17 -15.43
N TRP A 28 -13.90 2.21 -15.84
CA TRP A 28 -14.15 2.88 -17.11
C TRP A 28 -13.61 2.03 -18.25
N ARG A 29 -14.32 2.01 -19.38
CA ARG A 29 -13.92 1.27 -20.58
C ARG A 29 -12.51 1.64 -21.04
N ALA A 30 -12.14 2.91 -20.95
CA ALA A 30 -10.83 3.42 -21.34
C ALA A 30 -9.66 2.86 -20.50
N LYS A 31 -9.93 2.28 -19.32
CA LYS A 31 -8.91 1.65 -18.46
C LYS A 31 -8.65 0.18 -18.79
N ARG A 32 -9.31 -0.33 -19.83
CA ARG A 32 -9.07 -1.65 -20.40
C ARG A 32 -7.59 -1.79 -20.79
N HIS A 33 -7.04 -2.98 -20.59
CA HIS A 33 -5.68 -3.27 -21.04
C HIS A 33 -5.57 -3.16 -22.57
N THR A 34 -4.53 -2.50 -23.10
CA THR A 34 -4.37 -2.21 -24.53
C THR A 34 -4.48 -3.46 -25.42
N ASN A 35 -3.90 -4.58 -24.99
CA ASN A 35 -3.90 -5.84 -25.76
C ASN A 35 -5.14 -6.71 -25.53
N SER A 36 -6.14 -6.26 -24.77
CA SER A 36 -7.36 -7.05 -24.57
C SER A 36 -8.33 -6.87 -25.75
N SER A 37 -9.44 -7.60 -25.73
CA SER A 37 -10.50 -7.43 -26.73
C SER A 37 -11.35 -6.21 -26.41
N GLU A 38 -11.83 -5.49 -27.43
CA GLU A 38 -12.91 -4.49 -27.26
C GLU A 38 -14.22 -5.15 -26.79
N ILE A 39 -14.50 -6.35 -27.28
CA ILE A 39 -15.75 -7.06 -26.95
C ILE A 39 -15.65 -7.65 -25.53
N HIS A 40 -14.47 -8.17 -25.16
CA HIS A 40 -14.20 -8.80 -23.87
C HIS A 40 -13.04 -8.08 -23.17
N PRO A 41 -13.31 -6.91 -22.55
CA PRO A 41 -12.28 -6.10 -21.93
C PRO A 41 -11.69 -6.81 -20.69
N THR A 42 -10.37 -6.76 -20.55
CA THR A 42 -9.69 -7.22 -19.32
C THR A 42 -9.02 -6.06 -18.60
N TYR A 43 -8.94 -6.19 -17.27
CA TYR A 43 -8.43 -5.16 -16.38
C TYR A 43 -7.34 -5.73 -15.47
N GLY A 44 -6.18 -5.08 -15.46
CA GLY A 44 -5.03 -5.48 -14.64
C GLY A 44 -4.84 -4.64 -13.38
N GLN A 45 -5.49 -3.47 -13.29
CA GLN A 45 -5.28 -2.52 -12.20
C GLN A 45 -5.88 -2.99 -10.87
N CYS A 46 -6.96 -3.79 -10.92
CA CYS A 46 -7.66 -4.28 -9.74
C CYS A 46 -7.01 -5.56 -9.17
N CYS A 47 -6.99 -6.65 -9.93
CA CYS A 47 -6.60 -7.98 -9.46
C CYS A 47 -5.37 -8.56 -10.19
N LYS A 48 -4.60 -7.71 -10.88
CA LYS A 48 -3.47 -8.14 -11.73
C LYS A 48 -3.86 -9.25 -12.71
N PHE A 49 -4.97 -9.07 -13.41
CA PHE A 49 -5.52 -10.05 -14.36
C PHE A 49 -5.95 -11.36 -13.68
N GLY A 50 -6.56 -11.27 -12.49
CA GLY A 50 -6.99 -12.42 -11.70
C GLY A 50 -5.86 -13.15 -10.97
N LYS A 51 -4.61 -12.66 -11.05
CA LYS A 51 -3.47 -13.25 -10.33
C LYS A 51 -3.52 -13.01 -8.82
N ILE A 52 -4.20 -11.96 -8.39
CA ILE A 52 -4.38 -11.63 -6.98
C ILE A 52 -5.85 -11.86 -6.62
N ASN A 53 -6.09 -12.76 -5.68
CA ASN A 53 -7.39 -12.89 -5.04
C ASN A 53 -7.53 -11.78 -3.99
N ILE A 54 -8.48 -10.86 -4.21
CA ILE A 54 -8.75 -9.75 -3.29
C ILE A 54 -9.78 -10.22 -2.27
N LEU A 55 -9.40 -11.18 -1.43
CA LEU A 55 -10.28 -11.76 -0.41
C LEU A 55 -10.59 -10.77 0.75
N TYR A 56 -9.79 -9.72 0.89
CA TYR A 56 -9.90 -8.75 2.00
C TYR A 56 -10.98 -7.66 1.82
N LEU A 57 -11.81 -7.75 0.78
CA LEU A 57 -12.89 -6.78 0.56
C LEU A 57 -13.96 -6.83 1.67
N GLU A 58 -14.14 -7.98 2.32
CA GLU A 58 -15.12 -8.21 3.40
C GLU A 58 -14.91 -7.27 4.60
N MET A 59 -13.65 -7.06 5.00
CA MET A 59 -13.30 -6.11 6.08
C MET A 59 -13.68 -4.65 5.75
N PHE A 60 -13.73 -4.30 4.46
CA PHE A 60 -14.03 -2.93 4.01
C PHE A 60 -15.51 -2.74 3.68
N LEU A 61 -16.18 -3.74 3.12
CA LEU A 61 -17.52 -3.62 2.56
C LEU A 61 -18.62 -4.18 3.46
N GLU A 62 -18.32 -5.14 4.32
CA GLU A 62 -19.34 -5.80 5.11
C GLU A 62 -19.62 -5.08 6.43
N ASN A 63 -20.76 -5.36 7.04
CA ASN A 63 -21.22 -4.69 8.26
C ASN A 63 -21.00 -5.50 9.53
N TYR A 64 -20.01 -6.40 9.51
CA TYR A 64 -19.53 -7.04 10.72
C TYR A 64 -18.89 -6.02 11.65
N ASP A 65 -18.86 -6.31 12.95
CA ASP A 65 -18.32 -5.38 13.95
C ASP A 65 -16.83 -5.11 13.73
N ILE A 66 -16.08 -6.13 13.28
CA ILE A 66 -14.67 -5.96 12.88
C ILE A 66 -14.50 -4.98 11.71
N SER A 67 -15.42 -4.99 10.74
CA SER A 67 -15.40 -4.10 9.59
C SER A 67 -15.76 -2.66 9.98
N LYS A 68 -16.68 -2.48 10.95
CA LYS A 68 -17.03 -1.15 11.50
C LYS A 68 -15.85 -0.55 12.27
N GLU A 69 -15.24 -1.34 13.15
CA GLU A 69 -14.05 -0.95 13.92
C GLU A 69 -12.90 -0.57 12.98
N PHE A 70 -12.65 -1.41 11.97
CA PHE A 70 -11.63 -1.16 10.97
C PHE A 70 -11.87 0.14 10.19
N ARG A 71 -13.10 0.38 9.69
CA ARG A 71 -13.44 1.62 8.99
C ARG A 71 -13.34 2.85 9.89
N HIS A 72 -13.75 2.73 11.16
CA HIS A 72 -13.64 3.80 12.14
C HIS A 72 -12.17 4.20 12.36
N ASN A 73 -11.29 3.20 12.47
CA ASN A 73 -9.87 3.40 12.76
C ASN A 73 -8.96 3.30 11.51
N MET A 74 -9.50 3.38 10.29
CA MET A 74 -8.74 3.07 9.07
C MET A 74 -7.46 3.90 8.91
N ARG A 75 -7.50 5.17 9.37
CA ARG A 75 -6.34 6.06 9.32
C ARG A 75 -5.23 5.59 10.26
N GLN A 76 -5.60 5.10 11.44
CA GLN A 76 -4.63 4.55 12.40
C GLN A 76 -4.01 3.27 11.86
N TYR A 77 -4.81 2.36 11.29
CA TYR A 77 -4.29 1.16 10.63
C TYR A 77 -3.36 1.49 9.46
N ASN A 78 -3.74 2.43 8.59
CA ASN A 78 -2.90 2.88 7.49
C ASN A 78 -1.62 3.56 7.97
N ASN A 79 -1.69 4.34 9.05
CA ASN A 79 -0.51 4.98 9.64
C ASN A 79 0.44 3.94 10.25
N VAL A 80 -0.08 2.88 10.88
CA VAL A 80 0.75 1.77 11.37
C VAL A 80 1.39 1.00 10.20
N LEU A 81 0.68 0.84 9.08
CA LEU A 81 1.24 0.25 7.86
C LEU A 81 2.25 1.17 7.15
N ALA A 82 2.16 2.49 7.34
CA ALA A 82 3.17 3.44 6.90
C ALA A 82 4.44 3.38 7.77
N MET A 83 4.32 2.86 9.01
CA MET A 83 5.45 2.60 9.89
C MET A 83 6.06 1.24 9.55
N MET A 84 7.11 1.27 8.73
CA MET A 84 7.96 0.10 8.52
C MET A 84 9.07 0.10 9.57
N SER A 85 9.19 -0.99 10.33
CA SER A 85 10.43 -1.26 11.05
C SER A 85 11.40 -1.98 10.12
N VAL A 86 12.66 -1.57 10.14
CA VAL A 86 13.71 -2.21 9.33
C VAL A 86 14.64 -2.94 10.27
N GLY A 87 14.70 -4.26 10.11
CA GLY A 87 15.62 -5.15 10.83
C GLY A 87 16.68 -5.70 9.89
N GLY A 88 17.90 -5.88 10.38
CA GLY A 88 19.01 -6.42 9.60
C GLY A 88 20.22 -6.69 10.49
N GLN A 89 21.17 -7.47 9.98
CA GLN A 89 22.44 -7.66 10.66
C GLN A 89 23.22 -6.34 10.63
N VAL A 90 23.49 -5.77 11.80
CA VAL A 90 24.18 -4.48 11.91
C VAL A 90 25.68 -4.70 11.70
N ASP A 91 26.21 -4.09 10.65
CA ASP A 91 27.66 -3.98 10.47
C ASP A 91 28.20 -2.85 11.34
N ASN A 92 28.80 -3.20 12.47
CA ASN A 92 29.40 -2.22 13.37
C ASN A 92 30.80 -1.76 12.93
N SER A 93 31.42 -2.39 11.92
CA SER A 93 32.78 -2.06 11.48
C SER A 93 32.92 -0.63 10.95
N VAL A 94 31.81 -0.06 10.45
CA VAL A 94 31.74 1.30 9.91
C VAL A 94 31.64 2.39 10.97
N ASN A 95 31.42 2.03 12.24
CA ASN A 95 31.20 2.96 13.36
C ASN A 95 32.43 3.12 14.28
N ASN A 96 33.62 2.76 13.82
CA ASN A 96 34.85 2.79 14.61
C ASN A 96 35.55 4.17 14.65
N GLY A 97 34.93 5.23 14.12
CA GLY A 97 35.49 6.59 14.08
C GLY A 97 34.78 7.55 15.04
N HIS A 98 35.28 8.80 15.12
CA HIS A 98 34.67 9.88 15.90
C HIS A 98 33.49 10.58 15.17
N GLY A 99 33.04 10.03 14.05
CA GLY A 99 31.93 10.59 13.28
C GLY A 99 30.55 10.23 13.84
N PRO A 100 29.49 10.84 13.31
CA PRO A 100 28.11 10.44 13.62
C PRO A 100 27.88 8.95 13.30
N TYR A 101 27.02 8.30 14.09
CA TYR A 101 26.67 6.90 13.91
C TYR A 101 26.02 6.66 12.53
N VAL A 102 26.52 5.64 11.83
CA VAL A 102 26.06 5.23 10.50
C VAL A 102 25.36 3.89 10.60
N TYR A 103 24.09 3.85 10.19
CA TYR A 103 23.36 2.60 9.97
C TYR A 103 23.35 2.28 8.47
N LYS A 104 24.00 1.19 8.07
CA LYS A 104 24.14 0.79 6.66
C LYS A 104 23.38 -0.51 6.39
N ILE A 105 22.51 -0.50 5.38
CA ILE A 105 21.72 -1.64 4.93
C ILE A 105 22.14 -1.98 3.49
N HIS A 106 22.34 -3.25 3.18
CA HIS A 106 22.66 -3.72 1.84
C HIS A 106 21.73 -4.87 1.43
N GLY A 107 21.22 -4.84 0.20
CA GLY A 107 20.28 -5.84 -0.32
C GLY A 107 18.86 -5.30 -0.54
N GLU A 108 17.90 -6.21 -0.69
CA GLU A 108 16.49 -5.89 -0.87
C GLU A 108 15.78 -5.74 0.49
N VAL A 109 15.02 -4.68 0.66
CA VAL A 109 14.20 -4.45 1.85
C VAL A 109 12.85 -5.12 1.64
N TYR A 110 12.52 -6.08 2.49
CA TYR A 110 11.23 -6.74 2.51
C TYR A 110 10.39 -6.24 3.68
N HIS A 111 9.11 -5.95 3.43
CA HIS A 111 8.17 -5.61 4.51
C HIS A 111 7.80 -6.89 5.26
N ARG A 112 8.29 -7.02 6.50
CA ARG A 112 7.94 -8.12 7.40
C ARG A 112 7.21 -7.55 8.62
N MET A 113 5.90 -7.75 8.67
CA MET A 113 5.12 -7.42 9.86
C MET A 113 5.31 -8.49 10.93
N GLY A 114 5.99 -8.13 12.01
CA GLY A 114 6.00 -8.88 13.27
C GLY A 114 4.88 -8.41 14.21
N SER A 115 4.81 -9.01 15.40
CA SER A 115 3.99 -8.49 16.50
C SER A 115 4.42 -7.05 16.86
N LEU A 116 3.46 -6.16 17.10
CA LEU A 116 3.72 -4.78 17.53
C LEU A 116 4.42 -4.73 18.90
N LEU A 117 4.17 -5.74 19.73
CA LEU A 117 4.74 -5.88 21.07
C LEU A 117 5.74 -7.05 21.08
N PRO A 118 6.90 -6.90 21.74
CA PRO A 118 7.79 -8.02 22.00
C PRO A 118 7.07 -9.10 22.84
N ALA A 119 7.47 -10.35 22.68
CA ALA A 119 6.88 -11.45 23.42
C ALA A 119 7.49 -11.50 24.84
N GLY A 120 6.65 -11.41 25.87
CA GLY A 120 7.11 -11.49 27.26
C GLY A 120 8.11 -10.38 27.62
N ASP A 121 9.29 -10.79 28.09
CA ASP A 121 10.38 -9.90 28.52
C ASP A 121 11.43 -9.64 27.41
N ASP A 122 11.14 -10.00 26.17
CA ASP A 122 12.07 -9.79 25.06
C ASP A 122 12.34 -8.29 24.82
N ALA A 123 13.60 -7.97 24.49
CA ALA A 123 13.97 -6.62 24.13
C ALA A 123 13.29 -6.18 22.82
N PRO A 124 12.85 -4.92 22.70
CA PRO A 124 12.33 -4.39 21.44
C PRO A 124 13.40 -4.51 20.34
N VAL A 125 13.05 -5.21 19.25
CA VAL A 125 13.96 -5.48 18.10
C VAL A 125 13.70 -4.56 16.90
N PHE A 126 12.74 -3.63 17.02
CA PHE A 126 12.26 -2.79 15.93
C PHE A 126 12.29 -1.31 16.31
N GLY A 127 12.89 -0.47 15.46
CA GLY A 127 12.76 0.98 15.55
C GLY A 127 11.54 1.47 14.76
N GLN A 128 10.75 2.38 15.33
CA GLN A 128 9.65 3.05 14.62
C GLN A 128 10.17 4.36 14.01
N LEU A 129 10.01 4.52 12.69
CA LEU A 129 10.29 5.77 11.99
C LEU A 129 8.97 6.44 11.62
N TYR A 130 8.76 7.67 12.12
CA TYR A 130 7.66 8.52 11.71
C TYR A 130 8.17 9.52 10.68
N ILE A 131 7.72 9.38 9.43
CA ILE A 131 8.06 10.31 8.35
C ILE A 131 6.92 11.33 8.28
N TYR A 132 7.25 12.59 8.56
CA TYR A 132 6.35 13.73 8.41
C TYR A 132 6.71 14.45 7.11
N ASP A 133 5.79 14.44 6.14
CA ASP A 133 5.87 15.24 4.91
C ASP A 133 4.92 16.44 5.08
N PRO A 134 5.43 17.69 5.19
CA PRO A 134 4.61 18.88 5.43
C PRO A 134 3.69 19.29 4.27
#